data_AF-A0A2N2X8Z1-F1
#
_entry.id   AF-A0A2N2X8Z1-F1
#
_cell.length_a   1.000
_cell.length_b   1.000
_cell.length_c   1.000
_cell.angle_alpha   90.00
_cell.angle_beta   90.00
_cell.angle_gamma   90.00
#
_symmetry.space_group_name_H-M   'P 1'
#
loop_
_entity.id
_entity.type
_entity.pdbx_description
1 polymer ?
#
loop_
_entity_poly.entity_id
_entity_poly.type
_entity_poly.pdbx_seq_one_letter_code
_entity_poly.pdbx_strand_id
1 'polypeptide(L)' 'MSELKLMKGNEALAEAAIRAGVDGYFGYPITPQTEIIEYLMTERPELRTGMVVLQAESEIAAINMV' A
#
# COMPACT_ATOMS: atom_id res chain seq x y z
N MET A 1 20.77 -2.59 13.56
CA MET A 1 20.82 -3.55 12.43
C MET A 1 19.39 -3.70 11.92
N SER A 2 19.16 -3.59 10.61
CA SER A 2 17.82 -3.86 10.06
C SER A 2 17.48 -5.33 10.29
N GLU A 3 16.33 -5.59 10.89
CA GLU A 3 15.83 -6.95 11.10
C GLU A 3 15.55 -7.61 9.74
N LEU A 4 16.10 -8.80 9.52
CA LEU A 4 15.81 -9.60 8.33
C LEU A 4 14.45 -10.26 8.52
N LYS A 5 13.46 -9.84 7.74
CA LYS A 5 12.10 -10.38 7.76
C LYS A 5 11.83 -11.15 6.47
N LEU A 6 11.31 -12.37 6.57
CA LEU A 6 10.72 -13.05 5.43
C LEU A 6 9.35 -12.42 5.15
N MET A 7 9.16 -11.91 3.94
CA MET A 7 7.96 -11.17 3.54
C MET A 7 7.44 -11.72 2.22
N LYS A 8 6.12 -11.62 2.01
CA LYS A 8 5.55 -11.79 0.66
C LYS A 8 5.98 -10.61 -0.23
N GLY A 9 5.97 -10.80 -1.55
CA GLY A 9 6.32 -9.73 -2.50
C GLY A 9 5.41 -8.50 -2.38
N ASN A 10 4.11 -8.72 -2.22
CA ASN A 10 3.11 -7.66 -2.00
C ASN A 10 3.40 -6.82 -0.74
N GLU A 11 3.67 -7.49 0.38
CA GLU A 11 4.00 -6.85 1.66
C GLU A 11 5.32 -6.05 1.55
N ALA A 12 6.31 -6.61 0.86
CA ALA A 12 7.59 -5.95 0.64
C ALA A 12 7.44 -4.68 -0.20
N LEU A 13 6.61 -4.72 -1.26
CA LEU A 13 6.28 -3.55 -2.07
C LEU A 13 5.56 -2.48 -1.24
N ALA A 14 4.55 -2.87 -0.47
CA ALA A 14 3.78 -1.96 0.38
C ALA A 14 4.68 -1.26 1.41
N GLU A 15 5.51 -2.03 2.12
CA GLU A 15 6.47 -1.48 3.09
C GLU A 15 7.50 -0.57 2.42
N ALA A 16 7.96 -0.91 1.21
CA ALA A 16 8.87 -0.06 0.45
C ALA A 16 8.21 1.27 0.06
N ALA A 17 6.94 1.27 -0.34
CA ALA A 17 6.20 2.50 -0.65
C ALA A 17 6.07 3.43 0.57
N ILE A 18 5.80 2.87 1.76
CA ILE A 18 5.79 3.63 3.02
C ILE A 18 7.19 4.24 3.26
N ARG A 19 8.25 3.44 3.18
CA ARG A 19 9.63 3.91 3.42
C ARG A 19 10.10 4.94 2.40
N ALA A 20 9.61 4.86 1.17
CA ALA A 20 9.90 5.82 0.11
C ALA A 20 9.16 7.15 0.29
N GLY A 21 8.20 7.25 1.23
CA GLY A 21 7.43 8.46 1.45
C GLY A 21 6.43 8.75 0.34
N VAL A 22 5.84 7.71 -0.27
CA VAL A 22 4.79 7.90 -1.28
C VAL A 22 3.58 8.63 -0.66
N ASP A 23 3.01 9.58 -1.39
CA ASP A 23 1.91 10.43 -0.92
C ASP A 23 0.57 9.67 -0.81
N GLY A 24 0.34 8.68 -1.67
CA GLY A 24 -0.90 7.90 -1.62
C GLY A 24 -0.89 6.58 -2.39
N TYR A 25 -1.83 5.72 -2.02
CA TYR A 25 -2.13 4.46 -2.69
C TYR A 25 -3.64 4.36 -2.94
N PHE A 26 -4.01 4.31 -4.21
CA PHE A 26 -5.40 4.18 -4.67
C PHE A 26 -5.53 2.86 -5.42
N GLY A 27 -6.37 1.96 -4.94
CA GLY A 27 -6.46 0.62 -5.50
C GLY A 27 -7.87 0.03 -5.44
N TYR A 28 -8.15 -0.89 -6.36
CA TYR A 28 -9.37 -1.69 -6.37
C TYR A 28 -9.02 -3.15 -6.03
N PRO A 29 -9.79 -3.85 -5.17
CA PRO A 29 -9.44 -5.22 -4.77
C PRO A 29 -9.45 -6.20 -5.94
N ILE A 30 -8.30 -6.81 -6.22
CA ILE A 30 -8.14 -7.89 -7.19
C ILE A 30 -7.04 -8.85 -6.75
N THR A 31 -7.27 -10.16 -6.86
CA THR A 31 -6.23 -11.17 -6.59
C THR A 31 -5.16 -11.14 -7.69
N PRO A 32 -3.86 -11.15 -7.37
CA PRO A 32 -3.23 -11.27 -6.04
C PRO A 32 -2.86 -9.94 -5.37
N GLN A 33 -3.19 -8.80 -5.97
CA GLN A 33 -2.80 -7.47 -5.50
C GLN A 33 -3.42 -7.06 -4.16
N THR A 34 -4.60 -7.59 -3.81
CA THR A 34 -5.36 -7.20 -2.60
C THR A 34 -4.52 -7.18 -1.32
N GLU A 35 -3.53 -8.07 -1.17
CA GLU A 35 -2.65 -8.10 0.00
C GLU A 35 -1.86 -6.79 0.21
N ILE A 36 -1.62 -6.00 -0.84
CA ILE A 36 -0.96 -4.68 -0.73
C ILE A 36 -1.83 -3.73 0.10
N ILE A 37 -3.12 -3.61 -0.21
CA ILE A 37 -4.01 -2.69 0.52
C ILE A 37 -4.25 -3.19 1.94
N GLU A 38 -4.34 -4.51 2.15
CA GLU A 38 -4.45 -5.13 3.48
C GLU A 38 -3.23 -4.82 4.36
N TYR A 39 -2.01 -4.95 3.80
CA TYR A 39 -0.78 -4.60 4.50
C TYR A 39 -0.72 -3.12 4.83
N LEU A 40 -1.01 -2.23 3.87
CA LEU A 40 -1.03 -0.79 4.09
C LEU A 40 -2.04 -0.42 5.19
N MET A 41 -3.25 -0.98 5.20
CA MET A 41 -4.24 -0.74 6.27
C MET A 41 -3.72 -1.19 7.64
N THR A 42 -2.99 -2.30 7.70
CA THR A 42 -2.41 -2.84 8.93
C THR A 42 -1.30 -1.93 9.47
N GLU A 43 -0.44 -1.40 8.59
CA GLU A 43 0.71 -0.57 8.96
C GLU A 43 0.38 0.90 9.27
N ARG A 44 -0.86 1.34 9.04
CA ARG A 44 -1.33 2.71 9.33
C ARG A 44 -0.38 3.81 8.81
N PRO A 45 -0.02 3.82 7.51
CA PRO A 45 1.02 4.70 6.97
C PRO A 45 0.67 6.19 7.03
N GLU A 46 -0.61 6.55 7.18
CA GLU A 46 -1.03 7.92 7.47
C GLU A 46 -0.44 8.46 8.78
N LEU A 47 -0.10 7.58 9.74
CA LEU A 47 0.57 7.94 10.98
C LEU A 47 2.10 7.94 10.85
N ARG A 48 2.65 7.21 9.87
CA ARG A 48 4.09 7.04 9.65
C ARG A 48 4.65 8.11 8.72
N THR A 49 3.96 8.38 7.61
CA THR A 49 4.41 9.28 6.54
C THR A 49 3.33 10.25 6.05
N GLY A 50 2.09 10.12 6.53
CA GLY A 50 0.96 10.90 6.00
C GLY A 50 0.38 10.36 4.70
N MET A 51 0.81 9.16 4.26
CA MET A 51 0.29 8.51 3.06
C MET A 51 -1.23 8.32 3.15
N VAL A 52 -1.94 8.72 2.10
CA VAL A 52 -3.37 8.46 1.94
C VAL A 52 -3.57 7.10 1.29
N VAL A 53 -4.31 6.20 1.93
CA VAL A 53 -4.66 4.91 1.34
C VAL A 53 -6.16 4.81 1.19
N LEU A 54 -6.64 4.56 -0.03
CA LEU A 54 -8.07 4.51 -0.33
C LEU A 54 -8.39 3.36 -1.28
N GLN A 55 -9.43 2.61 -0.92
CA GLN A 55 -10.03 1.61 -1.80
C GLN A 55 -11.01 2.30 -2.74
N ALA A 56 -10.68 2.32 -4.03
CA ALA A 56 -11.52 2.88 -5.07
C ALA A 56 -12.66 1.91 -5.45
N GLU A 57 -13.64 2.40 -6.21
CA GLU A 57 -14.78 1.64 -6.71
C GLU A 57 -14.46 0.80 -7.96
N SER A 58 -13.41 1.17 -8.70
CA SER A 58 -12.92 0.46 -9.90
C SER A 58 -11.45 0.79 -10.15
N GLU A 59 -10.78 -0.01 -10.99
CA GLU A 59 -9.43 0.27 -11.45
C GLU A 59 -9.36 1.60 -12.22
N ILE A 60 -10.42 1.95 -12.96
CA ILE A 60 -10.53 3.23 -13.69
C ILE A 60 -10.60 4.41 -12.73
N ALA A 61 -11.33 4.28 -11.62
CA ALA A 61 -11.35 5.32 -10.62
C ALA A 61 -10.02 5.44 -9.90
N ALA A 62 -9.40 4.31 -9.53
CA ALA A 62 -8.10 4.27 -8.87
C ALA A 62 -7.02 5.01 -9.67
N ILE A 63 -6.93 4.78 -10.99
CA ILE A 63 -5.91 5.43 -11.83
C ILE A 63 -6.18 6.93 -12.02
N ASN A 64 -7.43 7.39 -11.96
CA ASN A 64 -7.76 8.82 -12.06
C ASN A 64 -7.56 9.58 -10.72
N MET A 65 -7.22 8.88 -9.63
CA MET A 65 -6.87 9.50 -8.34
C MET A 65 -5.37 9.79 -8.21
N VAL A 66 -4.54 9.28 -9.12
CA VAL A 66 -3.08 9.52 -9.22
C VAL A 66 -2.81 10.75 -10.08
#